data_AF-A0A2V6CX66-F1
#
_entry.id   AF-A0A2V6CX66-F1
#
_cell.length_a   1.000
_cell.length_b   1.000
_cell.length_c   1.000
_cell.angle_alpha   90.00
_cell.angle_beta   90.00
_cell.angle_gamma   90.00
#
_symmetry.space_group_name_H-M   'P 1'
#
loop_
_entity.id
_entity.type
_entity.pdbx_description
1 polymer ?
#
loop_
_entity_poly.entity_id
_entity_poly.type
_entity_poly.pdbx_seq_one_letter_code
_entity_poly.pdbx_strand_id
1 'polypeptide(L)'
;MARIQPILVSPPTKDTHRELTLPLINRWIGELRNIPYGFSMQWKTPAEVAREPVADCKGKAVALYQQMARHGARGLRLVIGRRAPTSRSTHTWVQWTSGSATYILDPAINWTAQTVDEVADNSYVPYYAYAGHQKYRAPAASALYARL
;
A
#
# COMPACT_ATOMS: atom_id res chain seq x y z
N MET A 1 6.14 -10.41 -8.98
CA MET A 1 5.29 -10.86 -7.87
C MET A 1 5.93 -11.98 -7.03
N ALA A 2 6.51 -13.04 -7.62
CA ALA A 2 7.11 -14.15 -6.85
C ALA A 2 8.05 -13.70 -5.71
N ARG A 3 8.93 -12.71 -5.95
CA ARG A 3 9.85 -12.15 -4.94
C ARG A 3 9.19 -11.60 -3.67
N ILE A 4 7.95 -11.13 -3.78
CA ILE A 4 7.21 -10.53 -2.65
C ILE A 4 6.06 -11.39 -2.17
N GLN A 5 5.78 -12.52 -2.85
CA GLN A 5 4.72 -13.42 -2.46
C GLN A 5 4.84 -13.86 -0.99
N PRO A 6 6.03 -14.25 -0.47
CA PRO A 6 6.15 -14.63 0.94
C PRO A 6 5.68 -13.54 1.90
N ILE A 7 5.80 -12.27 1.51
CA ILE A 7 5.40 -11.12 2.34
C ILE A 7 3.88 -10.95 2.32
N LEU A 8 3.27 -11.09 1.14
CA LEU A 8 1.83 -10.93 0.99
C LEU A 8 1.07 -12.01 1.75
N VAL A 9 1.57 -13.24 1.72
CA VAL A 9 0.92 -14.43 2.27
C VAL A 9 1.27 -14.72 3.73
N SER A 10 2.30 -14.08 4.27
CA SER A 10 2.65 -14.24 5.69
C SER A 10 1.48 -13.79 6.55
N PRO A 11 1.01 -14.61 7.50
CA PRO A 11 -0.01 -14.18 8.44
C PRO A 11 0.52 -13.01 9.28
N PRO A 12 -0.36 -12.09 9.72
CA PRO A 12 0.03 -11.04 10.64
C PRO A 12 0.67 -11.64 11.89
N THR A 13 1.86 -11.16 12.26
CA THR A 13 2.55 -11.65 13.47
C THR A 13 2.10 -10.83 14.67
N LYS A 14 1.75 -11.52 15.76
CA LYS A 14 1.24 -11.05 17.07
C LYS A 14 -0.28 -10.95 17.18
N ASP A 15 -0.78 -11.62 18.22
CA ASP A 15 -2.12 -11.51 18.78
C ASP A 15 -2.21 -10.37 19.80
N THR A 16 -1.52 -9.26 19.53
CA THR A 16 -1.76 -8.04 20.29
C THR A 16 -2.91 -7.32 19.61
N HIS A 17 -4.07 -7.29 20.26
CA HIS A 17 -5.24 -6.45 19.97
C HIS A 17 -4.92 -4.94 20.05
N ARG A 18 -3.71 -4.51 19.69
CA ARG A 18 -3.33 -3.11 19.65
C ARG A 18 -3.72 -2.58 18.29
N GLU A 19 -4.79 -1.81 18.26
CA GLU A 19 -5.19 -1.08 17.06
C GLU A 19 -4.03 -0.21 16.56
N LEU A 20 -3.76 -0.30 15.25
CA LEU A 20 -2.81 0.58 14.62
C LEU A 20 -3.37 1.98 14.57
N THR A 21 -2.60 2.93 15.09
CA THR A 21 -3.00 4.34 15.10
C THR A 21 -2.48 5.05 13.85
N LEU A 22 -3.25 6.00 13.33
CA LEU A 22 -2.83 6.81 12.17
C LEU A 22 -1.48 7.53 12.39
N PRO A 23 -1.15 8.08 13.58
CA PRO A 23 0.17 8.67 13.82
C PRO A 23 1.34 7.68 13.62
N LEU A 24 1.17 6.41 14.02
CA LEU A 24 2.19 5.38 13.80
C LEU A 24 2.32 5.05 12.31
N ILE A 25 1.20 4.91 11.60
CA ILE A 25 1.19 4.64 10.17
C ILE A 25 1.83 5.81 9.39
N ASN A 26 1.48 7.05 9.74
CA ASN A 26 2.03 8.26 9.11
C ASN A 26 3.55 8.37 9.34
N ARG A 27 4.05 7.95 10.50
CA ARG A 27 5.49 7.85 10.74
C ARG A 27 6.16 6.89 9.75
N TRP A 28 5.62 5.68 9.59
CA TRP A 28 6.15 4.70 8.64
C TRP A 28 6.06 5.18 7.18
N ILE A 29 4.97 5.85 6.82
CA ILE A 29 4.83 6.51 5.50
C ILE A 29 5.95 7.52 5.32
N GLY A 30 6.18 8.41 6.29
CA GLY A 30 7.25 9.41 6.26
C GLY A 30 8.64 8.80 6.16
N GLU A 31 8.95 7.77 6.95
CA GLU A 31 10.23 7.05 6.91
C GLU A 31 10.50 6.48 5.51
N LEU A 32 9.51 5.81 4.90
CA LEU A 32 9.64 5.27 3.55
C LEU A 32 9.65 6.38 2.47
N ARG A 33 8.93 7.48 2.70
CA ARG A 33 8.88 8.65 1.80
C ARG A 33 10.22 9.37 1.73
N ASN A 34 10.98 9.37 2.82
CA ASN A 34 12.33 9.92 2.92
C ASN A 34 13.38 9.14 2.12
N ILE A 35 13.16 7.85 1.82
CA ILE A 35 14.05 7.10 0.93
C ILE A 35 13.96 7.72 -0.48
N PRO A 36 15.07 8.16 -1.10
CA PRO A 36 15.03 8.72 -2.46
C PRO A 36 14.41 7.76 -3.48
N TYR A 37 13.71 8.34 -4.47
CA TYR A 37 13.08 7.54 -5.51
C TYR A 37 14.10 7.03 -6.53
N GLY A 38 14.15 5.70 -6.73
CA GLY A 38 14.96 5.07 -7.76
C GLY A 38 14.24 3.87 -8.35
N PHE A 39 13.86 3.98 -9.62
CA PHE A 39 13.11 2.94 -10.33
C PHE A 39 13.93 1.66 -10.48
N SER A 40 13.30 0.52 -10.21
CA SER A 40 13.83 -0.81 -10.52
C SER A 40 12.86 -1.55 -11.44
N MET A 41 13.33 -2.44 -12.29
CA MET A 41 12.43 -3.37 -12.99
C MET A 41 11.91 -4.46 -12.04
N GLN A 42 12.67 -4.78 -11.00
CA GLN A 42 12.38 -5.87 -10.08
C GLN A 42 11.65 -5.38 -8.83
N TRP A 43 10.81 -6.23 -8.26
CA TRP A 43 10.20 -5.99 -6.95
C TRP A 43 11.26 -6.15 -5.86
N LYS A 44 11.67 -5.03 -5.25
CA LYS A 44 12.51 -5.04 -4.05
C LYS A 44 11.72 -5.61 -2.87
N THR A 45 12.38 -6.43 -2.08
CA THR A 45 11.90 -6.90 -0.79
C THR A 45 12.06 -5.79 0.26
N PRO A 46 11.34 -5.84 1.40
CA PRO A 46 11.50 -4.89 2.50
C PRO A 46 12.92 -4.85 3.05
N ALA A 47 13.62 -6.00 3.07
CA ALA A 47 15.02 -6.06 3.49
C ALA A 47 15.95 -5.31 2.53
N GLU A 48 15.68 -5.37 1.23
CA GLU A 48 16.40 -4.58 0.21
C GLU A 48 16.07 -3.09 0.35
N VAL A 49 14.80 -2.73 0.50
CA VAL A 49 14.37 -1.33 0.72
C VAL A 49 15.03 -0.72 1.95
N ALA A 50 15.21 -1.49 3.03
CA ALA A 50 15.84 -1.01 4.26
C ALA A 50 17.37 -0.80 4.15
N ARG A 51 18.03 -1.41 3.16
CA ARG A 51 19.50 -1.38 3.01
C ARG A 51 19.95 -0.50 1.86
N GLU A 52 19.12 -0.36 0.84
CA GLU A 52 19.47 0.37 -0.37
C GLU A 52 19.22 1.87 -0.23
N PRO A 53 20.04 2.72 -0.90
CA PRO A 53 19.90 4.17 -0.83
C PRO A 53 18.66 4.69 -1.59
N VAL A 54 18.02 3.85 -2.40
CA VAL A 54 16.86 4.23 -3.24
C VAL A 54 15.79 3.14 -3.25
N ALA A 55 14.53 3.55 -3.36
CA ALA A 55 13.41 2.64 -3.57
C ALA A 55 12.30 3.31 -4.39
N ASP A 56 11.57 2.53 -5.18
CA ASP A 56 10.42 3.01 -5.96
C ASP A 56 9.08 2.70 -5.28
N CYS A 57 7.98 3.08 -5.93
CA CYS A 57 6.63 2.96 -5.37
C CYS A 57 6.29 1.52 -4.95
N LYS A 58 6.68 0.53 -5.75
CA LYS A 58 6.41 -0.87 -5.44
C LYS A 58 7.24 -1.39 -4.28
N GLY A 59 8.53 -1.05 -4.20
CA GLY A 59 9.37 -1.43 -3.06
C GLY A 59 8.85 -0.82 -1.75
N LYS A 60 8.59 0.49 -1.76
CA LYS A 60 8.09 1.21 -0.58
C LYS A 60 6.73 0.71 -0.12
N ALA A 61 5.80 0.45 -1.03
CA ALA A 61 4.48 -0.09 -0.69
C ALA A 61 4.57 -1.48 -0.05
N VAL A 62 5.44 -2.36 -0.56
CA VAL A 62 5.64 -3.71 0.01
C VAL A 62 6.29 -3.64 1.40
N ALA A 63 7.24 -2.72 1.60
CA ALA A 63 7.83 -2.48 2.91
C ALA A 63 6.76 -2.01 3.93
N LEU A 64 5.90 -1.06 3.55
CA LEU A 64 4.80 -0.60 4.39
C LEU A 64 3.81 -1.73 4.70
N TYR A 65 3.41 -2.51 3.69
CA TYR A 65 2.52 -3.67 3.86
C TYR A 65 3.09 -4.65 4.89
N GLN A 66 4.37 -5.02 4.76
CA GLN A 66 5.01 -5.93 5.70
C GLN A 66 5.05 -5.34 7.12
N GLN A 67 5.40 -4.06 7.25
CA GLN A 67 5.48 -3.39 8.53
C GLN A 67 4.12 -3.41 9.24
N MET A 68 3.04 -3.07 8.53
CA MET A 68 1.68 -3.11 9.08
C MET A 68 1.26 -4.55 9.44
N ALA A 69 1.49 -5.52 8.55
CA ALA A 69 1.15 -6.92 8.80
C ALA A 69 1.90 -7.48 10.03
N ARG A 70 3.19 -7.15 10.19
CA ARG A 70 3.99 -7.53 11.36
C ARG A 70 3.50 -6.94 12.68
N HIS A 71 2.73 -5.88 12.61
CA HIS A 71 2.10 -5.22 13.74
C HIS A 71 0.61 -5.59 13.88
N GLY A 72 0.15 -6.67 13.25
CA GLY A 72 -1.20 -7.20 13.43
C GLY A 72 -2.27 -6.58 12.53
N ALA A 73 -1.90 -5.72 11.56
CA ALA A 73 -2.87 -5.14 10.65
C ALA A 73 -3.63 -6.22 9.86
N ARG A 74 -4.95 -6.12 9.89
CA ARG A 74 -5.85 -6.86 8.99
C ARG A 74 -6.41 -5.90 7.93
N GLY A 75 -7.08 -6.43 6.92
CA GLY A 75 -7.69 -5.61 5.87
C GLY A 75 -6.68 -4.90 4.96
N LEU A 76 -5.44 -5.39 4.88
CA LEU A 76 -4.42 -4.86 3.99
C LEU A 76 -4.60 -5.38 2.56
N ARG A 77 -4.39 -4.51 1.59
CA ARG A 77 -4.28 -4.84 0.17
C ARG A 77 -3.10 -4.11 -0.46
N LEU A 78 -2.24 -4.83 -1.16
CA LEU A 78 -1.26 -4.20 -2.05
C LEU A 78 -1.93 -3.93 -3.40
N VAL A 79 -1.95 -2.68 -3.84
CA VAL A 79 -2.68 -2.26 -5.04
C VAL A 79 -1.70 -1.80 -6.12
N ILE A 80 -1.91 -2.27 -7.34
CA ILE A 80 -1.22 -1.83 -8.56
C ILE A 80 -2.26 -1.14 -9.45
N GLY A 81 -1.96 0.08 -9.89
CA GLY A 81 -2.86 0.88 -10.70
C GLY A 81 -2.15 2.08 -11.33
N ARG A 82 -2.80 3.24 -11.35
CA ARG A 82 -2.23 4.53 -11.78
C ARG A 82 -2.63 5.64 -10.84
N ARG A 83 -1.80 6.68 -10.74
CA ARG A 83 -2.09 7.84 -9.88
C ARG A 83 -3.23 8.70 -10.41
N ALA A 84 -3.36 8.81 -11.73
CA ALA A 84 -4.46 9.42 -12.46
C ALA A 84 -4.70 8.69 -13.80
N PRO A 85 -5.87 8.81 -14.46
CA PRO A 85 -6.14 8.18 -15.75
C PRO A 85 -5.10 8.51 -16.82
N THR A 86 -4.61 9.75 -16.82
CA THR A 86 -3.62 10.26 -17.78
C THR A 86 -2.17 9.88 -17.43
N SER A 87 -1.92 9.26 -16.27
CA SER A 87 -0.57 8.81 -15.91
C SER A 87 -0.06 7.77 -16.90
N ARG A 88 1.15 7.96 -17.41
CA ARG A 88 1.79 7.03 -18.37
C ARG A 88 2.37 5.79 -17.69
N SER A 89 2.66 5.89 -16.40
CA SER A 89 3.29 4.82 -15.61
C SER A 89 2.32 4.21 -14.61
N THR A 90 2.50 2.92 -14.34
CA THR A 90 1.82 2.25 -13.24
C THR A 90 2.37 2.73 -11.90
N HIS A 91 1.51 2.73 -10.89
CA HIS A 91 1.83 3.09 -9.51
C HIS A 91 1.40 1.99 -8.56
N THR A 92 2.08 1.86 -7.42
CA THR A 92 1.78 0.86 -6.38
C THR A 92 1.64 1.53 -5.03
N TRP A 93 0.59 1.18 -4.29
CA TRP A 93 0.28 1.69 -2.95
C TRP A 93 -0.35 0.60 -2.09
N VAL A 94 -0.56 0.89 -0.81
CA VAL A 94 -1.31 0.02 0.12
C VAL A 94 -2.69 0.61 0.35
N GLN A 95 -3.72 -0.24 0.31
CA GLN A 95 -5.02 0.05 0.88
C GLN A 95 -5.15 -0.66 2.23
N TRP A 96 -5.70 0.03 3.21
CA TRP A 96 -5.96 -0.52 4.52
C TRP A 96 -7.38 -0.18 4.94
N THR A 97 -8.19 -1.21 5.19
CA THR A 97 -9.54 -1.03 5.75
C THR A 97 -9.52 -1.35 7.23
N SER A 98 -9.94 -0.39 8.05
CA SER A 98 -10.08 -0.52 9.50
C SER A 98 -11.41 0.08 9.94
N GLY A 99 -12.24 -0.74 10.59
CA GLY A 99 -13.62 -0.36 10.86
C GLY A 99 -14.39 -0.07 9.57
N SER A 100 -15.03 1.10 9.50
CA SER A 100 -15.76 1.57 8.31
C SER A 100 -14.90 2.37 7.32
N ALA A 101 -13.65 2.69 7.67
CA ALA A 101 -12.79 3.55 6.86
C ALA A 101 -11.83 2.72 6.00
N THR A 102 -11.66 3.14 4.75
CA THR A 102 -10.58 2.65 3.88
C THR A 102 -9.60 3.78 3.62
N TYR A 103 -8.32 3.49 3.84
CA TYR A 103 -7.23 4.43 3.66
C TYR A 103 -6.38 4.08 2.43
N ILE A 104 -5.96 5.11 1.70
CA ILE A 104 -4.90 5.09 0.70
C ILE A 104 -3.59 5.44 1.42
N LEU A 105 -2.65 4.49 1.40
CA LEU A 105 -1.34 4.62 2.02
C LEU A 105 -0.28 4.57 0.92
N ASP A 106 0.24 5.73 0.55
CA ASP A 106 1.21 5.89 -0.53
C ASP A 106 2.53 6.48 -0.03
N PRO A 107 3.50 5.64 0.39
CA PRO A 107 4.81 6.09 0.86
C PRO A 107 5.72 6.64 -0.25
N ALA A 108 5.31 6.60 -1.52
CA ALA A 108 6.08 7.20 -2.61
C ALA A 108 5.67 8.64 -2.91
N ILE A 109 4.41 8.99 -2.66
CA ILE A 109 3.85 10.32 -2.99
C ILE A 109 3.49 11.08 -1.72
N ASN A 110 2.76 10.46 -0.81
CA ASN A 110 2.14 11.11 0.35
C ASN A 110 3.04 11.08 1.60
N TRP A 111 2.76 12.01 2.52
CA TRP A 111 3.35 12.01 3.88
C TRP A 111 2.42 11.39 4.92
N THR A 112 1.13 11.33 4.63
CA THR A 112 0.10 10.83 5.54
C THR A 112 -0.85 9.89 4.81
N ALA A 113 -1.49 9.02 5.58
CA ALA A 113 -2.68 8.29 5.16
C ALA A 113 -3.77 9.28 4.73
N GLN A 114 -4.52 8.91 3.70
CA GLN A 114 -5.73 9.63 3.28
C GLN A 114 -6.89 8.65 3.26
N THR A 115 -8.08 9.05 3.66
CA THR A 115 -9.27 8.23 3.42
C THR A 115 -9.59 8.22 1.93
N VAL A 116 -10.34 7.21 1.47
CA VAL A 116 -10.82 7.17 0.08
C VAL A 116 -11.70 8.36 -0.29
N ASP A 117 -12.38 8.97 0.68
CA ASP A 117 -13.28 10.12 0.48
C ASP A 117 -12.50 11.46 0.43
N GLU A 118 -11.31 11.53 1.02
CA GLU A 118 -10.41 12.70 0.94
C GLU A 118 -9.64 12.78 -0.40
N VAL A 119 -9.56 11.66 -1.12
CA VAL A 119 -8.81 11.56 -2.36
C VAL A 119 -9.68 12.08 -3.51
N ALA A 120 -9.15 13.06 -4.26
CA ALA A 120 -9.85 13.63 -5.41
C ALA A 120 -10.32 12.56 -6.40
N ASP A 121 -11.48 12.78 -7.00
CA ASP A 121 -12.02 11.92 -8.05
C ASP A 121 -10.98 11.65 -9.15
N ASN A 122 -11.02 10.45 -9.71
CA ASN A 122 -10.03 9.98 -10.70
C ASN A 122 -8.58 9.96 -10.18
N SER A 123 -8.35 9.98 -8.88
CA SER A 123 -7.04 9.66 -8.30
C SER A 123 -6.97 8.20 -7.85
N TYR A 124 -5.78 7.61 -7.91
CA TYR A 124 -5.52 6.23 -7.47
C TYR A 124 -6.43 5.19 -8.14
N VAL A 125 -6.41 5.15 -9.47
CA VAL A 125 -7.19 4.22 -10.30
C VAL A 125 -6.57 2.81 -10.21
N PRO A 126 -7.20 1.85 -9.52
CA PRO A 126 -6.61 0.54 -9.30
C PRO A 126 -6.85 -0.39 -10.50
N TYR A 127 -5.91 -1.28 -10.77
CA TYR A 127 -6.04 -2.36 -11.76
C TYR A 127 -6.15 -3.72 -11.07
N TYR A 128 -5.23 -3.95 -10.13
CA TYR A 128 -5.14 -5.19 -9.38
C TYR A 128 -4.92 -4.90 -7.90
N ALA A 129 -5.57 -5.68 -7.03
CA ALA A 129 -5.30 -5.69 -5.60
C ALA A 129 -4.90 -7.10 -5.17
N TYR A 130 -3.97 -7.19 -4.21
CA TYR A 130 -3.50 -8.44 -3.63
C TYR A 130 -3.76 -8.41 -2.12
N ALA A 131 -4.50 -9.40 -1.62
CA ALA A 131 -4.69 -9.65 -0.19
C ALA A 131 -4.28 -11.10 0.09
N GLY A 132 -3.14 -11.32 0.74
CA GLY A 132 -2.64 -12.67 0.89
C GLY A 132 -2.32 -13.32 -0.47
N HIS A 133 -2.87 -14.53 -0.65
CA HIS A 133 -2.80 -15.29 -1.90
C HIS A 133 -3.80 -14.80 -2.97
N GLN A 134 -4.75 -13.95 -2.61
CA GLN A 134 -5.86 -13.61 -3.48
C GLN A 134 -5.52 -12.38 -4.33
N LYS A 135 -5.68 -12.50 -5.65
CA LYS A 135 -5.58 -11.40 -6.62
C LYS A 135 -6.98 -11.04 -7.09
N TYR A 136 -7.31 -9.76 -7.00
CA TYR A 136 -8.59 -9.21 -7.45
C TYR A 136 -8.37 -8.22 -8.58
N ARG A 137 -9.29 -8.17 -9.56
CA ARG A 137 -9.44 -6.98 -10.40
C ARG A 137 -10.11 -5.93 -9.54
N ALA A 138 -9.40 -4.86 -9.24
CA ALA A 138 -9.89 -3.86 -8.32
C ALA A 138 -10.78 -2.87 -9.10
N PRO A 139 -12.06 -2.69 -8.72
CA PRO A 139 -12.87 -1.60 -9.27
C PRO A 139 -12.30 -0.26 -8.76
N ALA A 140 -12.53 0.82 -9.51
CA ALA A 140 -12.14 2.16 -9.08
C ALA A 140 -12.69 2.49 -7.68
N ALA A 141 -11.99 3.31 -6.89
CA ALA A 141 -12.43 3.66 -5.53
C ALA A 141 -13.87 4.20 -5.50
N SER A 142 -14.27 4.95 -6.53
CA SER A 142 -15.65 5.46 -6.72
C SER A 142 -16.69 4.37 -7.03
N ALA A 143 -16.28 3.21 -7.53
CA ALA A 143 -17.19 2.11 -7.88
C ALA A 143 -17.59 1.23 -6.68
N LEU A 144 -16.99 1.44 -5.49
CA LEU A 144 -17.45 0.81 -4.25
C LEU A 144 -18.80 1.38 -3.77
N TYR A 145 -19.19 2.58 -4.24
CA TYR A 145 -20.45 3.24 -3.91
C TYR A 145 -21.54 3.11 -4.98
N ALA A 146 -21.27 2.49 -6.14
CA ALA A 146 -22.26 2.31 -7.22
C ALA A 146 -23.21 1.11 -7.02
N ARG A 147 -23.47 0.73 -5.76
CA ARG A 147 -24.50 -0.26 -5.39
C ARG A 147 -25.36 0.30 -4.26
N LEU A 148 -26.27 1.20 -4.64
CA LEU A 148 -27.53 1.47 -3.94
C LEU A 148 -28.62 1.57 -5.00
#